data_AF-G0P378-F1
#
_entry.id   AF-G0P378-F1
#
_cell.length_a   1.000
_cell.length_b   1.000
_cell.length_c   1.000
_cell.angle_alpha   90.00
_cell.angle_beta   90.00
_cell.angle_gamma   90.00
#
_symmetry.space_group_name_H-M   'P 1'
#
loop_
_entity.id
_entity.type
_entity.pdbx_description
1 polymer ?
#
loop_
_entity_poly.entity_id
_entity_poly.type
_entity_poly.pdbx_seq_one_letter_code
_entity_poly.pdbx_strand_id
1 'polypeptide(L)'
;MFEQVANDVPLPLSPSFSEPKPDMENIVRSPPPPPSESNLPQEKTVQQPYPLMLPLYEDAFRHMTLGGAELAAARTEIATLKAKIEKKDMLHKKHTEAMTRRIAVLEEETVRTAAALEESRGELEEVRGDAERLRREVARGAEREGVLTELLRVQRRNPIGLFSCSLCTERFRIFFRRPYVLACGHTFCQQCLERWVDEAFRVEQNLQLERVAILPRRRVLCPHCQRPTRTPNFQLEELARVNWILEHPDEEEEVEAPAIVPMQQVDQAPLIPVEEEMDEVIILD
;
A
#
# COMPACT_ATOMS: atom_id res chain seq x y z
N MET A 1 34.06 -7.46 15.23
CA MET A 1 33.47 -8.81 15.17
C MET A 1 32.01 -8.69 15.58
N PHE A 2 31.15 -8.24 14.66
CA PHE A 2 29.70 -8.31 14.83
C PHE A 2 29.19 -9.09 13.62
N GLU A 3 28.81 -10.33 13.87
CA GLU A 3 28.27 -11.25 12.88
C GLU A 3 26.89 -10.77 12.42
N GLN A 4 26.76 -10.63 11.11
CA GLN A 4 25.49 -10.43 10.42
C GLN A 4 24.73 -11.76 10.45
N VAL A 5 23.73 -11.86 11.32
CA VAL A 5 22.73 -12.94 11.26
C VAL A 5 21.70 -12.55 10.21
N ALA A 6 21.90 -13.03 8.99
CA ALA A 6 20.88 -13.04 7.95
C ALA A 6 19.80 -14.05 8.37
N ASN A 7 18.68 -13.54 8.90
CA ASN A 7 17.48 -14.34 9.11
C ASN A 7 16.73 -14.44 7.78
N ASP A 8 16.99 -15.52 7.05
CA ASP A 8 16.14 -15.98 5.96
C ASP A 8 14.80 -16.43 6.54
N VAL A 9 13.82 -15.53 6.56
CA VAL A 9 12.42 -15.88 6.84
C VAL A 9 11.82 -16.43 5.54
N PRO A 10 11.47 -17.72 5.46
CA PRO A 10 10.82 -18.26 4.27
C PRO A 10 9.45 -17.62 4.10
N LEU A 11 9.23 -17.01 2.92
CA LEU A 11 7.94 -16.46 2.53
C LEU A 11 6.89 -17.59 2.50
N PRO A 12 5.68 -17.36 3.01
CA PRO A 12 4.60 -18.34 2.92
C PRO A 12 4.24 -18.56 1.44
N LEU A 13 4.35 -19.82 1.01
CA LEU A 13 3.91 -20.27 -0.31
C LEU A 13 2.42 -19.96 -0.47
N SER A 14 2.09 -19.22 -1.52
CA SER A 14 0.73 -18.85 -1.90
C SER A 14 -0.14 -20.12 -2.05
N PRO A 15 -1.35 -20.16 -1.48
CA PRO A 15 -2.27 -21.27 -1.73
C PRO A 15 -2.71 -21.23 -3.21
N SER A 16 -2.33 -22.26 -3.95
CA SER A 16 -2.83 -22.50 -5.30
C SER A 16 -4.31 -22.86 -5.22
N PHE A 17 -5.18 -21.86 -5.42
CA PHE A 17 -6.60 -22.08 -5.63
C PHE A 17 -6.79 -22.74 -7.00
N SER A 18 -6.96 -24.05 -7.01
CA SER A 18 -7.50 -24.78 -8.15
C SER A 18 -8.99 -24.45 -8.27
N GLU A 19 -9.36 -23.77 -9.35
CA GLU A 19 -10.75 -23.48 -9.70
C GLU A 19 -11.59 -24.78 -9.76
N PRO A 20 -12.76 -24.82 -9.12
CA PRO A 20 -13.67 -25.95 -9.25
C PRO A 20 -14.26 -25.96 -10.66
N LYS A 21 -13.99 -27.03 -11.42
CA LYS A 21 -14.67 -27.30 -12.69
C LYS A 21 -16.17 -27.52 -12.41
N PRO A 22 -17.07 -26.85 -13.15
CA PRO A 22 -18.49 -27.14 -13.05
C PRO A 22 -18.76 -28.47 -13.79
N ASP A 23 -19.08 -29.52 -13.03
CA ASP A 23 -19.57 -30.77 -13.60
C ASP A 23 -20.96 -30.53 -14.21
N MET A 24 -20.97 -30.33 -15.52
CA MET A 24 -22.16 -30.39 -16.36
C MET A 24 -22.59 -31.86 -16.55
N GLU A 25 -23.39 -32.38 -15.63
CA GLU A 25 -24.21 -33.56 -15.91
C GLU A 25 -25.64 -33.33 -15.41
N ASN A 26 -26.36 -32.46 -16.13
CA ASN A 26 -27.80 -32.32 -16.00
C ASN A 26 -28.47 -33.49 -16.74
N ILE A 27 -28.55 -34.64 -16.07
CA ILE A 27 -29.26 -35.83 -16.54
C ILE A 27 -30.76 -35.50 -16.52
N VAL A 28 -31.26 -34.99 -17.64
CA VAL A 28 -32.69 -34.89 -17.93
C VAL A 28 -33.23 -36.31 -18.06
N ARG A 29 -33.75 -36.86 -16.96
CA ARG A 29 -34.51 -38.12 -16.99
C ARG A 29 -35.85 -37.85 -17.66
N SER A 30 -36.02 -38.39 -18.87
CA SER A 30 -37.31 -38.42 -19.55
C SER A 30 -38.38 -39.09 -18.68
N PRO A 31 -39.62 -38.56 -18.64
CA PRO A 31 -40.71 -39.20 -17.93
C PRO A 31 -41.06 -40.56 -18.57
N PRO A 32 -41.42 -41.59 -17.77
CA PRO A 32 -41.81 -42.89 -18.30
C PRO A 32 -43.10 -42.78 -19.14
N PRO A 33 -43.25 -43.62 -20.18
CA PRO A 33 -44.46 -43.66 -20.99
C PRO A 33 -45.68 -44.11 -20.16
N PRO A 34 -46.89 -43.64 -20.49
CA PRO A 34 -48.11 -44.08 -19.83
C PRO A 34 -48.33 -45.58 -20.08
N PRO A 35 -48.89 -46.32 -19.10
CA PRO A 35 -49.20 -47.74 -19.26
C PRO A 35 -50.22 -47.93 -20.37
N SER A 36 -49.91 -48.83 -21.28
CA SER A 36 -50.77 -49.25 -22.40
C SER A 36 -52.06 -49.91 -21.89
N GLU A 37 -53.18 -49.26 -22.21
CA GLU A 37 -54.53 -49.83 -22.15
C GLU A 37 -54.58 -51.13 -22.94
N SER A 38 -54.52 -52.26 -22.25
CA SER A 38 -54.77 -53.56 -22.85
C SER A 38 -55.51 -54.46 -21.89
N ASN A 39 -56.60 -55.01 -22.40
CA ASN A 39 -57.45 -56.08 -21.87
C ASN A 39 -58.61 -55.63 -20.97
N LEU A 40 -59.64 -55.06 -21.60
CA LEU A 40 -61.02 -55.27 -21.19
C LEU A 40 -61.38 -56.76 -21.41
N PRO A 41 -61.77 -57.51 -20.37
CA PRO A 41 -62.39 -58.82 -20.55
C PRO A 41 -63.80 -58.63 -21.13
N GLN A 42 -64.12 -59.39 -22.17
CA GLN A 42 -65.46 -59.47 -22.73
C GLN A 42 -66.48 -59.87 -21.66
N GLU A 43 -67.46 -59.00 -21.42
CA GLU A 43 -68.63 -59.26 -20.59
C GLU A 43 -69.41 -60.46 -21.15
N LYS A 44 -69.36 -61.58 -20.42
CA LYS A 44 -70.34 -62.65 -20.57
C LYS A 44 -71.60 -62.25 -19.81
N THR A 45 -72.63 -61.92 -20.58
CA THR A 45 -73.99 -61.66 -20.13
C THR A 45 -74.56 -62.89 -19.40
N VAL A 46 -74.49 -62.88 -18.07
CA VAL A 46 -75.26 -63.79 -17.22
C VAL A 46 -76.38 -62.97 -16.58
N GLN A 47 -77.55 -62.98 -17.23
CA GLN A 47 -78.79 -62.51 -16.62
C GLN A 47 -79.22 -63.53 -15.56
N GLN A 48 -78.79 -63.32 -14.31
CA GLN A 48 -79.47 -63.87 -13.14
C GLN A 48 -80.13 -62.73 -12.37
N PRO A 49 -81.45 -62.80 -12.11
CA PRO A 49 -82.12 -61.80 -11.29
C PRO A 49 -81.70 -62.06 -9.83
N TYR A 50 -80.86 -61.19 -9.26
CA TYR A 50 -80.54 -61.17 -7.83
C TYR A 50 -81.61 -60.34 -7.10
N PRO A 51 -82.60 -60.93 -6.41
CA PRO A 51 -83.73 -60.18 -5.87
C PRO A 51 -83.55 -59.80 -4.39
N LEU A 52 -82.35 -59.97 -3.80
CA LEU A 52 -82.14 -59.85 -2.34
C LEU A 52 -80.93 -58.99 -1.91
N MET A 53 -80.27 -58.28 -2.83
CA MET A 53 -79.15 -57.39 -2.49
C MET A 53 -79.61 -55.96 -2.11
N LEU A 54 -80.87 -55.60 -2.36
CA LEU A 54 -81.38 -54.23 -2.13
C LEU A 54 -81.10 -53.69 -0.71
N PRO A 55 -81.34 -54.46 0.37
CA PRO A 55 -81.11 -53.96 1.73
C PRO A 55 -79.63 -53.67 2.03
N LEU A 56 -78.72 -54.51 1.50
CA LEU A 56 -77.27 -54.29 1.66
C LEU A 56 -76.77 -53.11 0.82
N TYR A 57 -77.37 -52.87 -0.35
CA TYR A 57 -77.09 -51.68 -1.15
C TYR A 57 -77.65 -50.41 -0.50
N GLU A 58 -78.82 -50.46 0.15
CA GLU A 58 -79.37 -49.29 0.85
C GLU A 58 -78.53 -48.90 2.07
N ASP A 59 -78.04 -49.87 2.85
CA ASP A 59 -77.12 -49.57 3.97
C ASP A 59 -75.75 -49.10 3.46
N ALA A 60 -75.18 -49.74 2.43
CA ALA A 60 -73.95 -49.24 1.80
C ALA A 60 -74.13 -47.86 1.17
N PHE A 61 -75.28 -47.58 0.56
CA PHE A 61 -75.61 -46.28 -0.02
C PHE A 61 -75.79 -45.23 1.07
N ARG A 62 -76.48 -45.54 2.18
CA ARG A 62 -76.58 -44.64 3.34
C ARG A 62 -75.23 -44.34 3.99
N HIS A 63 -74.31 -45.31 4.00
CA HIS A 63 -72.95 -45.10 4.52
C HIS A 63 -72.00 -44.43 3.50
N MET A 64 -72.24 -44.56 2.19
CA MET A 64 -71.45 -43.89 1.14
C MET A 64 -71.94 -42.47 0.85
N THR A 65 -73.24 -42.21 0.99
CA THR A 65 -73.78 -40.86 0.98
C THR A 65 -73.61 -40.29 2.37
N LEU A 66 -72.41 -39.72 2.63
CA LEU A 66 -72.26 -38.74 3.70
C LEU A 66 -73.49 -37.83 3.65
N GLY A 67 -74.19 -37.73 4.78
CA GLY A 67 -75.43 -36.97 4.83
C GLY A 67 -75.17 -35.56 4.31
N GLY A 68 -76.13 -34.93 3.63
CA GLY A 68 -75.93 -33.58 3.07
C GLY A 68 -75.38 -32.57 4.10
N ALA A 69 -75.67 -32.78 5.39
CA ALA A 69 -75.10 -32.04 6.51
C ALA A 69 -73.59 -32.28 6.73
N GLU A 70 -73.10 -33.52 6.65
CA GLU A 70 -71.68 -33.88 6.79
C GLU A 70 -70.86 -33.34 5.62
N LEU A 71 -71.40 -33.42 4.39
CA LEU A 71 -70.75 -32.84 3.22
C LEU A 71 -70.68 -31.31 3.31
N ALA A 72 -71.73 -30.66 3.83
CA ALA A 72 -71.72 -29.22 4.08
C ALA A 72 -70.69 -28.83 5.14
N ALA A 73 -70.59 -29.58 6.24
CA ALA A 73 -69.57 -29.38 7.27
C ALA A 73 -68.15 -29.52 6.71
N ALA A 74 -67.86 -30.60 5.96
CA ALA A 74 -66.57 -30.81 5.31
C ALA A 74 -66.23 -29.68 4.33
N ARG A 75 -67.19 -29.16 3.57
CA ARG A 75 -66.99 -28.00 2.69
C ARG A 75 -66.62 -26.74 3.47
N THR A 76 -67.28 -26.48 4.60
CA THR A 76 -66.93 -25.35 5.46
C THR A 76 -65.53 -25.52 6.05
N GLU A 77 -65.17 -26.72 6.49
CA GLU A 77 -63.83 -27.01 7.00
C GLU A 77 -62.75 -26.79 5.93
N ILE A 78 -62.94 -27.33 4.72
CA ILE A 78 -62.04 -27.11 3.59
C ILE A 78 -61.92 -25.61 3.28
N ALA A 79 -63.03 -24.86 3.28
CA ALA A 79 -62.99 -23.41 3.06
C ALA A 79 -62.17 -22.69 4.14
N THR A 80 -62.32 -23.07 5.42
CA THR A 80 -61.51 -22.49 6.51
C THR A 80 -60.03 -22.85 6.39
N LEU A 81 -59.70 -24.08 5.98
CA LEU A 81 -58.32 -24.51 5.77
C LEU A 81 -57.67 -23.77 4.59
N LYS A 82 -58.40 -23.58 3.47
CA LYS A 82 -57.92 -22.76 2.34
C LYS A 82 -57.61 -21.33 2.78
N ALA A 83 -58.51 -20.69 3.52
CA ALA A 83 -58.27 -19.34 4.05
C ALA A 83 -57.05 -19.29 5.00
N LYS A 84 -56.82 -20.34 5.80
CA LYS A 84 -55.62 -20.45 6.65
C LYS A 84 -54.34 -20.62 5.83
N ILE A 85 -54.36 -21.42 4.76
CA ILE A 85 -53.23 -21.60 3.84
C ILE A 85 -52.90 -20.28 3.15
N GLU A 86 -53.89 -19.60 2.56
CA GLU A 86 -53.70 -18.29 1.92
C GLU A 86 -53.11 -17.24 2.88
N LYS A 87 -53.57 -17.23 4.15
CA LYS A 87 -52.99 -16.36 5.18
C LYS A 87 -51.53 -16.70 5.48
N LYS A 88 -51.18 -17.99 5.58
CA LYS A 88 -49.79 -18.43 5.79
C LYS A 88 -48.91 -18.10 4.59
N ASP A 89 -49.40 -18.29 3.37
CA ASP A 89 -48.68 -17.96 2.14
C ASP A 89 -48.41 -16.45 2.06
N MET A 90 -49.39 -15.61 2.43
CA MET A 90 -49.21 -14.17 2.50
C MET A 90 -48.15 -13.77 3.56
N LEU A 91 -48.15 -14.41 4.72
CA LEU A 91 -47.14 -14.17 5.75
C LEU A 91 -45.75 -14.60 5.30
N HIS A 92 -45.63 -15.79 4.70
CA HIS A 92 -44.37 -16.31 4.18
C HIS A 92 -43.82 -15.40 3.07
N LYS A 93 -44.67 -14.94 2.15
CA LYS A 93 -44.29 -13.97 1.13
C LYS A 93 -43.75 -12.67 1.74
N LYS A 94 -44.43 -12.10 2.74
CA LYS A 94 -43.96 -10.89 3.45
C LYS A 94 -42.62 -11.11 4.14
N HIS A 95 -42.42 -12.27 4.77
CA HIS A 95 -41.17 -12.63 5.43
C HIS A 95 -40.03 -12.77 4.41
N THR A 96 -40.25 -13.48 3.30
CA THR A 96 -39.26 -13.62 2.22
C THR A 96 -38.90 -12.26 1.63
N GLU A 97 -39.88 -11.40 1.35
CA GLU A 97 -39.62 -10.04 0.87
C GLU A 97 -38.82 -9.19 1.89
N ALA A 98 -39.10 -9.33 3.19
CA ALA A 98 -38.33 -8.66 4.24
C ALA A 98 -36.89 -9.17 4.30
N MET A 99 -36.68 -10.48 4.20
CA MET A 99 -35.35 -11.09 4.17
C MET A 99 -34.57 -10.67 2.92
N THR A 100 -35.19 -10.64 1.74
CA THR A 100 -34.56 -10.13 0.51
C THR A 100 -34.12 -8.68 0.66
N ARG A 101 -34.94 -7.82 1.27
CA ARG A 101 -34.55 -6.42 1.54
C ARG A 101 -33.34 -6.33 2.48
N ARG A 102 -33.31 -7.14 3.54
CA ARG A 102 -32.18 -7.18 4.48
C ARG A 102 -30.88 -7.63 3.79
N ILE A 103 -30.96 -8.64 2.93
CA ILE A 103 -29.80 -9.10 2.13
C ILE A 103 -29.29 -7.96 1.23
N ALA A 104 -30.19 -7.25 0.52
CA ALA A 104 -29.79 -6.15 -0.34
C ALA A 104 -29.07 -5.01 0.40
N VAL A 105 -29.53 -4.67 1.62
CA VAL A 105 -28.86 -3.66 2.47
C VAL A 105 -27.47 -4.14 2.90
N LEU A 106 -27.34 -5.40 3.33
CA LEU A 106 -26.04 -5.96 3.70
C LEU A 106 -25.07 -6.02 2.51
N GLU A 107 -25.56 -6.38 1.31
CA GLU A 107 -24.75 -6.36 0.10
C GLU A 107 -24.24 -4.94 -0.20
N GLU A 108 -25.09 -3.92 -0.08
CA GLU A 108 -24.67 -2.53 -0.25
C GLU A 108 -23.61 -2.10 0.80
N GLU A 109 -23.79 -2.48 2.07
CA GLU A 109 -22.81 -2.22 3.13
C GLU A 109 -21.48 -2.92 2.88
N THR A 110 -21.49 -4.17 2.39
CA THR A 110 -20.25 -4.88 2.02
C THR A 110 -19.51 -4.19 0.88
N VAL A 111 -20.22 -3.64 -0.11
CA VAL A 111 -19.61 -2.87 -1.20
C VAL A 111 -19.03 -1.56 -0.68
N ARG A 112 -19.75 -0.84 0.18
CA ARG A 112 -19.24 0.41 0.78
C ARG A 112 -17.99 0.18 1.64
N THR A 113 -17.99 -0.86 2.46
CA THR A 113 -16.83 -1.21 3.30
C THR A 113 -15.64 -1.69 2.48
N ALA A 114 -15.87 -2.44 1.39
CA ALA A 114 -14.82 -2.81 0.45
C ALA A 114 -14.20 -1.58 -0.25
N ALA A 115 -15.01 -0.61 -0.67
CA ALA A 115 -14.52 0.62 -1.27
C ALA A 115 -13.66 1.44 -0.28
N ALA A 116 -14.11 1.58 0.97
CA ALA A 116 -13.34 2.27 2.01
C ALA A 116 -12.00 1.58 2.34
N LEU A 117 -11.97 0.25 2.30
CA LEU A 117 -10.74 -0.52 2.50
C LEU A 117 -9.73 -0.29 1.36
N GLU A 118 -10.19 -0.22 0.11
CA GLU A 118 -9.33 0.04 -1.04
C GLU A 118 -8.79 1.48 -1.02
N GLU A 119 -9.59 2.46 -0.59
CA GLU A 119 -9.14 3.83 -0.35
C GLU A 119 -8.04 3.89 0.72
N SER A 120 -8.28 3.27 1.88
CA SER A 120 -7.29 3.18 2.97
C SER A 120 -6.00 2.47 2.54
N ARG A 121 -6.10 1.47 1.66
CA ARG A 121 -4.94 0.79 1.08
C ARG A 121 -4.13 1.73 0.19
N GLY A 122 -4.80 2.55 -0.63
CA GLY A 122 -4.14 3.56 -1.45
C GLY A 122 -3.32 4.56 -0.63
N GLU A 123 -3.90 5.06 0.47
CA GLU A 123 -3.21 5.96 1.41
C GLU A 123 -1.97 5.31 2.03
N LEU A 124 -2.05 4.04 2.43
CA LEU A 124 -0.91 3.29 2.97
C LEU A 124 0.22 3.10 1.95
N GLU A 125 -0.11 2.87 0.68
CA GLU A 125 0.89 2.76 -0.39
C GLU A 125 1.60 4.10 -0.64
N GLU A 126 0.90 5.23 -0.56
CA GLU A 126 1.49 6.57 -0.63
C GLU A 126 2.44 6.84 0.54
N VAL A 127 1.99 6.62 1.78
CA VAL A 127 2.81 6.78 2.99
C VAL A 127 4.06 5.89 2.93
N ARG A 128 3.92 4.66 2.42
CA ARG A 128 5.07 3.77 2.21
C ARG A 128 6.06 4.35 1.20
N GLY A 129 5.57 4.91 0.09
CA GLY A 129 6.39 5.56 -0.93
C GLY A 129 7.20 6.74 -0.36
N ASP A 130 6.58 7.55 0.49
CA ASP A 130 7.23 8.67 1.16
C ASP A 130 8.26 8.22 2.21
N ALA A 131 7.95 7.18 2.98
CA ALA A 131 8.92 6.59 3.90
C ALA A 131 10.17 6.08 3.16
N GLU A 132 10.00 5.45 1.99
CA GLU A 132 11.13 5.01 1.14
C GLU A 132 11.92 6.20 0.56
N ARG A 133 11.26 7.32 0.22
CA ARG A 133 11.92 8.56 -0.22
C ARG A 133 12.77 9.16 0.90
N LEU A 134 12.20 9.30 2.09
CA LEU A 134 12.89 9.83 3.27
C LEU A 134 14.09 8.96 3.66
N ARG A 135 13.95 7.63 3.63
CA ARG A 135 15.09 6.71 3.87
C ARG A 135 16.25 6.95 2.88
N ARG A 136 15.96 7.19 1.60
CA ARG A 136 16.98 7.53 0.59
C ARG A 136 17.62 8.88 0.85
N GLU A 137 16.88 9.86 1.35
CA GLU A 137 17.42 11.18 1.72
C GLU A 137 18.32 11.10 2.94
N VAL A 138 17.92 10.35 3.98
CA VAL A 138 18.73 10.10 5.17
C VAL A 138 20.02 9.38 4.80
N ALA A 139 19.97 8.35 3.94
CA ALA A 139 21.16 7.65 3.46
C ALA A 139 22.14 8.61 2.74
N ARG A 140 21.65 9.48 1.85
CA ARG A 140 22.45 10.52 1.19
C ARG A 140 22.98 11.58 2.17
N GLY A 141 22.25 11.86 3.24
CA GLY A 141 22.71 12.71 4.35
C GLY A 141 23.88 12.09 5.09
N ALA A 142 23.75 10.82 5.47
CA ALA A 142 24.79 10.06 6.17
C ALA A 142 26.09 9.93 5.34
N GLU A 143 25.99 9.75 4.02
CA GLU A 143 27.17 9.76 3.13
C GLU A 143 27.91 11.11 3.16
N ARG A 144 27.18 12.23 3.14
CA ARG A 144 27.77 13.58 3.23
C ARG A 144 28.42 13.83 4.58
N GLU A 145 27.79 13.40 5.67
CA GLU A 145 28.34 13.49 7.01
C GLU A 145 29.59 12.61 7.19
N GLY A 146 29.62 11.43 6.56
CA GLY A 146 30.79 10.55 6.51
C GLY A 146 32.01 11.23 5.87
N VAL A 147 31.80 11.95 4.76
CA VAL A 147 32.86 12.74 4.10
C VAL A 147 33.37 13.84 5.03
N LEU A 148 32.48 14.57 5.71
CA LEU A 148 32.86 15.61 6.66
C LEU A 148 33.66 15.03 7.84
N THR A 149 33.22 13.88 8.37
CA THR A 149 33.90 13.17 9.45
C THR A 149 35.31 12.74 9.04
N GLU A 150 35.48 12.26 7.80
CA GLU A 150 36.81 11.87 7.30
C GLU A 150 37.72 13.07 7.06
N LEU A 151 37.18 14.19 6.55
CA LEU A 151 37.93 15.46 6.45
C LEU A 151 38.42 15.92 7.84
N LEU A 152 37.57 15.85 8.86
CA LEU A 152 37.93 16.19 10.24
C LEU A 152 38.98 15.22 10.83
N ARG A 153 38.94 13.93 10.47
CA ARG A 153 39.98 12.95 10.86
C ARG A 153 41.33 13.27 10.24
N VAL A 154 41.38 13.63 8.95
CA VAL A 154 42.60 14.08 8.28
C VAL A 154 43.14 15.36 8.94
N GLN A 155 42.26 16.28 9.31
CA GLN A 155 42.62 17.51 10.02
C GLN A 155 43.24 17.26 11.40
N ARG A 156 42.71 16.31 12.18
CA ARG A 156 43.30 15.93 13.49
C ARG A 156 44.69 15.31 13.39
N ARG A 157 45.03 14.64 12.28
CA ARG A 157 46.36 14.06 12.05
C ARG A 157 47.41 15.10 11.64
N ASN A 158 46.99 16.31 11.23
CA ASN A 158 47.93 17.37 10.83
C ASN A 158 47.44 18.77 11.26
N PRO A 159 47.33 19.03 12.58
CA PRO A 159 46.71 20.25 13.11
C PRO A 159 47.52 21.53 12.82
N ILE A 160 48.79 21.41 12.43
CA ILE A 160 49.69 22.54 12.19
C ILE A 160 49.74 22.92 10.70
N GLY A 161 49.56 21.96 9.78
CA GLY A 161 49.75 22.18 8.34
C GLY A 161 48.56 22.79 7.58
N LEU A 162 47.33 22.69 8.09
CA LEU A 162 46.14 23.18 7.38
C LEU A 162 45.96 24.70 7.45
N PHE A 163 46.47 25.32 8.50
CA PHE A 163 46.35 26.77 8.71
C PHE A 163 47.63 27.53 8.38
N SER A 164 48.68 26.86 7.92
CA SER A 164 49.94 27.51 7.54
C SER A 164 50.29 27.24 6.09
N CYS A 165 50.88 28.24 5.43
CA CYS A 165 51.40 28.07 4.08
C CYS A 165 52.55 27.06 4.07
N SER A 166 52.51 26.08 3.16
CA SER A 166 53.58 25.07 3.05
C SER A 166 54.94 25.64 2.59
N LEU A 167 54.97 26.88 2.09
CA LEU A 167 56.20 27.56 1.64
C LEU A 167 56.79 28.48 2.71
N CYS A 168 55.99 29.38 3.27
CA CYS A 168 56.49 30.35 4.26
C CYS A 168 56.20 29.95 5.70
N THR A 169 55.49 28.84 5.94
CA THR A 169 55.11 28.31 7.27
C THR A 169 54.27 29.25 8.15
N GLU A 170 53.96 30.45 7.67
CA GLU A 170 53.11 31.42 8.36
C GLU A 170 51.64 31.04 8.27
N ARG A 171 50.88 31.40 9.31
CA ARG A 171 49.44 31.17 9.36
C ARG A 171 48.69 31.97 8.29
N PHE A 172 47.67 31.35 7.71
CA PHE A 172 46.72 32.02 6.84
C PHE A 172 45.93 33.06 7.63
N ARG A 173 45.71 34.22 7.01
CA ARG A 173 44.87 35.30 7.53
C ARG A 173 44.06 35.82 6.35
N ILE A 174 42.73 35.90 6.48
CA ILE A 174 41.82 36.21 5.35
C ILE A 174 42.27 37.46 4.58
N PHE A 175 42.66 38.53 5.30
CA PHE A 175 42.98 39.82 4.68
C PHE A 175 44.37 39.92 4.03
N PHE A 176 45.36 39.14 4.48
CA PHE A 176 46.75 39.33 4.06
C PHE A 176 47.40 38.07 3.46
N ARG A 177 46.91 36.89 3.81
CA ARG A 177 47.46 35.58 3.42
C ARG A 177 46.34 34.61 3.12
N ARG A 178 45.58 34.92 2.07
CA ARG A 178 44.50 34.09 1.56
C ARG A 178 45.04 32.72 1.14
N PRO A 179 44.51 31.60 1.67
CA PRO A 179 44.96 30.26 1.30
C PRO A 179 44.46 29.86 -0.09
N TYR A 180 45.30 29.11 -0.81
CA TYR A 180 45.00 28.47 -2.07
C TYR A 180 45.29 26.99 -1.94
N VAL A 181 44.28 26.15 -2.17
CA VAL A 181 44.41 24.69 -2.17
C VAL A 181 44.64 24.23 -3.60
N LEU A 182 45.78 23.61 -3.87
CA LEU A 182 46.03 22.99 -5.18
C LEU A 182 45.30 21.64 -5.27
N ALA A 183 45.06 21.15 -6.50
CA ALA A 183 44.39 19.86 -6.75
C ALA A 183 45.08 18.64 -6.10
N CYS A 184 46.34 18.78 -5.69
CA CYS A 184 47.08 17.76 -4.95
C CYS A 184 46.85 17.79 -3.42
N GLY A 185 46.05 18.72 -2.91
CA GLY A 185 45.72 18.87 -1.49
C GLY A 185 46.65 19.79 -0.70
N HIS A 186 47.75 20.28 -1.29
CA HIS A 186 48.66 21.21 -0.60
C HIS A 186 48.13 22.65 -0.62
N THR A 187 48.30 23.34 0.50
CA THR A 187 47.83 24.71 0.72
C THR A 187 48.99 25.71 0.77
N PHE A 188 48.84 26.83 0.05
CA PHE A 188 49.81 27.92 -0.03
C PHE A 188 49.11 29.25 0.15
N CYS A 189 49.79 30.29 0.65
CA CYS A 189 49.21 31.63 0.63
C CYS A 189 49.33 32.21 -0.78
N GLN A 190 48.38 33.07 -1.16
CA GLN A 190 48.33 33.73 -2.46
C GLN A 190 49.69 34.28 -2.90
N GLN A 191 50.33 35.06 -2.03
CA GLN A 191 51.62 35.70 -2.33
C GLN A 191 52.75 34.70 -2.58
N CYS A 192 52.77 33.56 -1.90
CA CYS A 192 53.79 32.53 -2.12
C CYS A 192 53.53 31.78 -3.43
N LEU A 193 52.26 31.53 -3.75
CA LEU A 193 51.89 30.84 -4.99
C LEU A 193 52.13 31.73 -6.23
N GLU A 194 51.78 33.02 -6.16
CA GLU A 194 52.07 34.02 -7.20
C GLU A 194 53.58 34.14 -7.45
N ARG A 195 54.38 34.34 -6.39
CA ARG A 195 55.85 34.40 -6.51
C ARG A 195 56.45 33.15 -7.13
N TRP A 196 55.95 31.97 -6.77
CA TRP A 196 56.42 30.71 -7.34
C TRP A 196 56.10 30.60 -8.83
N VAL A 197 54.89 30.99 -9.21
CA VAL A 197 54.44 31.00 -10.61
C VAL A 197 55.26 32.00 -11.42
N ASP A 198 55.50 33.19 -10.89
CA ASP A 198 56.33 34.22 -11.54
C ASP A 198 57.78 33.76 -11.74
N GLU A 199 58.37 33.10 -10.74
CA GLU A 199 59.73 32.55 -10.85
C GLU A 199 59.79 31.41 -11.87
N ALA A 200 58.80 30.52 -11.87
CA ALA A 200 58.69 29.47 -12.87
C ALA A 200 58.58 30.05 -14.29
N PHE A 201 57.86 31.17 -14.46
CA PHE A 201 57.78 31.87 -15.74
C PHE A 201 59.10 32.54 -16.15
N ARG A 202 59.87 33.11 -15.23
CA ARG A 202 61.19 33.68 -15.52
C ARG A 202 62.18 32.63 -16.01
N VAL A 203 62.22 31.48 -15.33
CA VAL A 203 63.04 30.33 -15.76
C VAL A 203 62.61 29.86 -17.16
N GLU A 204 61.31 29.81 -17.42
CA GLU A 204 60.79 29.41 -18.73
C GLU A 204 61.07 30.44 -19.84
N GLN A 205 61.02 31.75 -19.56
CA GLN A 205 61.40 32.80 -20.51
C GLN A 205 62.88 32.76 -20.87
N ASN A 206 63.76 32.48 -19.91
CA ASN A 206 65.19 32.30 -20.17
C ASN A 206 65.47 31.08 -21.07
N LEU A 207 64.62 30.04 -21.01
CA LEU A 207 64.68 28.88 -21.90
C LEU A 207 64.01 29.14 -23.27
N GLN A 208 62.98 30.01 -23.32
CA GLN A 208 62.25 30.35 -24.55
C GLN A 208 63.01 31.35 -25.45
N LEU A 209 64.03 32.04 -24.94
CA LEU A 209 64.97 32.81 -25.78
C LEU A 209 65.77 31.91 -26.75
N GLU A 210 65.78 30.58 -26.55
CA GLU A 210 66.42 29.65 -27.49
C GLU A 210 65.46 29.00 -28.50
N ARG A 211 64.13 28.94 -28.29
CA ARG A 211 63.17 28.40 -29.29
C ARG A 211 61.75 28.99 -29.19
N VAL A 212 61.27 29.50 -30.32
CA VAL A 212 59.89 29.99 -30.56
C VAL A 212 58.89 28.83 -30.61
N ALA A 213 57.78 28.90 -29.85
CA ALA A 213 56.40 28.72 -30.33
C ALA A 213 55.39 28.53 -29.16
N ILE A 214 54.36 29.38 -29.17
CA ILE A 214 52.97 29.20 -28.73
C ILE A 214 52.73 28.00 -27.76
N LEU A 215 52.56 28.26 -26.46
CA LEU A 215 52.21 27.22 -25.48
C LEU A 215 50.73 27.28 -25.03
N PRO A 216 50.01 26.14 -25.06
CA PRO A 216 48.66 25.99 -24.55
C PRO A 216 48.65 26.05 -23.01
N ARG A 217 47.47 26.36 -22.42
CA ARG A 217 47.18 26.44 -20.96
C ARG A 217 48.22 25.70 -20.10
N ARG A 218 49.21 26.45 -19.60
CA ARG A 218 50.43 25.91 -19.00
C ARG A 218 50.11 25.21 -17.67
N ARG A 219 50.64 24.00 -17.48
CA ARG A 219 50.51 23.23 -16.24
C ARG A 219 51.56 23.73 -15.25
N VAL A 220 51.14 24.17 -14.07
CA VAL A 220 52.07 24.57 -12.99
C VAL A 220 52.31 23.37 -12.09
N LEU A 221 53.57 23.10 -11.74
CA LEU A 221 53.91 22.05 -10.79
C LEU A 221 53.73 22.56 -9.36
N CYS A 222 53.17 21.71 -8.49
CA CYS A 222 53.06 22.02 -7.07
C CYS A 222 54.46 22.24 -6.45
N PRO A 223 54.71 23.34 -5.72
CA PRO A 223 56.01 23.59 -5.07
C PRO A 223 56.41 22.51 -4.06
N HIS A 224 55.43 21.84 -3.46
CA HIS A 224 55.67 20.85 -2.41
C HIS A 224 55.89 19.43 -2.95
N CYS A 225 55.03 18.98 -3.87
CA CYS A 225 55.06 17.58 -4.35
C CYS A 225 55.35 17.44 -5.84
N GLN A 226 55.61 18.54 -6.55
CA GLN A 226 55.91 18.60 -7.99
C GLN A 226 54.85 17.97 -8.91
N ARG A 227 53.69 17.57 -8.39
CA ARG A 227 52.59 17.06 -9.22
C ARG A 227 52.05 18.18 -10.12
N PRO A 228 51.73 17.89 -11.39
CA PRO A 228 51.14 18.88 -12.28
C PRO A 228 49.74 19.23 -11.78
N THR A 229 49.51 20.52 -11.60
CA THR A 229 48.22 21.06 -11.20
C THR A 229 47.66 21.87 -12.37
N ARG A 230 46.35 21.71 -12.62
CA ARG A 230 45.66 22.68 -13.48
C ARG A 230 45.58 23.97 -12.67
N THR A 231 45.88 25.12 -13.30
CA THR A 231 45.66 26.43 -12.67
C THR A 231 44.23 26.43 -12.11
N PRO A 232 44.06 26.65 -10.79
CA PRO A 232 42.75 26.47 -10.18
C PRO A 232 41.82 27.52 -10.75
N ASN A 233 40.80 27.06 -11.48
CA ASN A 233 39.66 27.88 -11.89
C ASN A 233 38.52 27.74 -10.87
N PHE A 234 38.86 27.51 -9.59
CA PHE A 234 37.89 27.24 -8.54
C PHE A 234 37.57 28.54 -7.81
N GLN A 235 36.29 28.88 -7.84
CA GLN A 235 35.68 30.05 -7.24
C GLN A 235 36.04 30.12 -5.74
N LEU A 236 36.84 31.12 -5.39
CA LEU A 236 37.28 31.38 -4.01
C LEU A 236 36.15 31.79 -3.04
N GLU A 237 34.91 31.81 -3.50
CA GLU A 237 33.73 32.20 -2.73
C GLU A 237 33.32 31.13 -1.72
N GLU A 238 33.36 29.84 -2.07
CA GLU A 238 32.95 28.76 -1.15
C GLU A 238 33.92 28.59 0.03
N LEU A 239 35.23 28.67 -0.21
CA LEU A 239 36.22 28.58 0.87
C LEU A 239 36.22 29.82 1.78
N ALA A 240 35.95 31.01 1.21
CA ALA A 240 35.75 32.22 2.00
C ALA A 240 34.49 32.11 2.87
N ARG A 241 33.42 31.47 2.38
CA ARG A 241 32.18 31.22 3.13
C ARG A 241 32.41 30.28 4.32
N VAL A 242 33.11 29.16 4.11
CA VAL A 242 33.48 28.22 5.20
C VAL A 242 34.38 28.89 6.24
N ASN A 243 35.35 29.71 5.81
CA ASN A 243 36.24 30.37 6.75
C ASN A 243 35.54 31.53 7.51
N TRP A 244 34.55 32.18 6.90
CA TRP A 244 33.71 33.17 7.58
C TRP A 244 32.85 32.52 8.68
N ILE A 245 32.22 31.37 8.41
CA ILE A 245 31.46 30.58 9.39
C ILE A 245 32.34 30.17 10.59
N LEU A 246 33.59 29.77 10.34
CA LEU A 246 34.53 29.39 11.41
C LEU A 246 35.02 30.59 12.24
N GLU A 247 35.05 31.80 11.68
CA GLU A 247 35.46 33.02 12.38
C GLU A 247 34.30 33.70 13.12
N HIS A 248 33.06 33.39 12.76
CA HIS A 248 31.84 33.93 13.38
C HIS A 248 30.87 32.79 13.76
N PRO A 249 31.27 31.87 14.65
CA PRO A 249 30.45 30.71 15.01
C PRO A 249 29.12 31.11 15.68
N ASP A 250 29.02 32.34 16.20
CA ASP A 250 27.84 32.85 16.90
C ASP A 250 26.92 33.71 16.00
N GLU A 251 27.31 33.96 14.74
CA GLU A 251 26.47 34.64 13.73
C GLU A 251 25.81 33.62 12.77
N GLU A 252 25.53 32.41 13.27
CA GLU A 252 24.60 31.51 12.57
C GLU A 252 23.26 32.23 12.49
N GLU A 253 22.98 32.74 11.28
CA GLU A 253 21.72 33.27 10.79
C GLU A 253 20.58 32.54 11.52
N GLU A 254 19.85 33.26 12.40
CA GLU A 254 18.55 32.83 12.92
C GLU A 254 17.63 32.69 11.70
N VAL A 255 17.80 31.61 10.94
CA VAL A 255 16.86 31.19 9.93
C VAL A 255 15.65 30.77 10.74
N GLU A 256 14.69 31.68 10.88
CA GLU A 256 13.40 31.44 11.51
C GLU A 256 12.92 30.05 11.09
N ALA A 257 13.03 29.09 12.01
CA ALA A 257 12.56 27.75 11.78
C ALA A 257 11.08 27.90 11.39
N PRO A 258 10.65 27.34 10.24
CA PRO A 258 9.25 27.47 9.82
C PRO A 258 8.40 26.97 10.98
N ALA A 259 7.54 27.85 11.47
CA ALA A 259 6.71 27.60 12.64
C ALA A 259 6.07 26.23 12.48
N ILE A 260 6.45 25.30 13.38
CA ILE A 260 5.87 23.97 13.44
C ILE A 260 4.39 24.19 13.71
N VAL A 261 3.57 24.06 12.66
CA VAL A 261 2.12 24.13 12.77
C VAL A 261 1.71 22.96 13.67
N PRO A 262 1.11 23.20 14.84
CA PRO A 262 0.67 22.10 15.69
C PRO A 262 -0.31 21.25 14.90
N MET A 263 0.00 19.95 14.80
CA MET A 263 -0.90 18.96 14.22
C MET A 263 -2.27 19.11 14.90
N GLN A 264 -3.26 19.59 14.15
CA GLN A 264 -4.63 19.64 14.62
C GLN A 264 -5.05 18.23 14.99
N GLN A 265 -5.42 18.06 16.27
CA GLN A 265 -6.03 16.85 16.76
C GLN A 265 -7.31 16.63 15.95
N VAL A 266 -7.34 15.55 15.17
CA VAL A 266 -8.53 15.11 14.48
C VAL A 266 -9.51 14.68 15.57
N ASP A 267 -10.54 15.51 15.78
CA ASP A 267 -11.62 15.22 16.72
C ASP A 267 -12.22 13.84 16.39
N GLN A 268 -12.02 12.89 17.29
CA GLN A 268 -12.63 11.57 17.18
C GLN A 268 -14.15 11.75 17.28
N ALA A 269 -14.85 11.45 16.20
CA ALA A 269 -16.30 11.47 16.16
C ALA A 269 -16.86 10.54 17.26
N PRO A 270 -17.87 10.99 18.03
CA PRO A 270 -18.45 10.18 19.09
C PRO A 270 -19.10 8.93 18.51
N LEU A 271 -18.66 7.77 19.00
CA LEU A 271 -19.27 6.47 18.72
C LEU A 271 -20.72 6.50 19.23
N ILE A 272 -21.67 6.52 18.30
CA ILE A 272 -23.09 6.40 18.60
C ILE A 272 -23.34 4.96 19.07
N PRO A 273 -23.93 4.73 20.25
CA PRO A 273 -24.33 3.39 20.68
C PRO A 273 -25.39 2.86 19.72
N VAL A 274 -25.09 1.75 19.05
CA VAL A 274 -26.10 1.01 18.28
C VAL A 274 -26.90 0.23 19.32
N GLU A 275 -28.11 0.71 19.64
CA GLU A 275 -29.07 -0.06 20.42
C GLU A 275 -29.59 -1.20 19.51
N GLU A 276 -29.07 -2.41 19.75
CA GLU A 276 -29.58 -3.63 19.12
C GLU A 276 -30.96 -3.96 19.73
N GLU A 277 -32.04 -3.55 19.07
CA GLU A 277 -33.38 -4.10 19.31
C GLU A 277 -33.38 -5.58 18.93
N MET A 278 -33.16 -6.45 19.91
CA MET A 278 -33.40 -7.88 19.78
C MET A 278 -34.91 -8.15 19.90
N ASP A 279 -35.57 -8.36 18.75
CA ASP A 279 -36.95 -8.85 18.72
C ASP A 279 -37.03 -10.23 19.40
N GLU A 280 -37.71 -10.28 20.54
CA GLU A 280 -38.07 -11.53 21.25
C GLU A 280 -38.95 -12.40 20.34
N VAL A 281 -38.36 -13.47 19.81
CA VAL A 281 -39.10 -14.54 19.12
C VAL A 281 -39.84 -15.36 20.17
N ILE A 282 -41.12 -15.02 20.41
CA ILE A 282 -42.02 -15.82 21.25
C ILE A 282 -42.34 -17.12 20.49
N ILE A 283 -41.76 -18.23 20.96
CA ILE A 283 -42.15 -19.58 20.56
C ILE A 283 -43.42 -19.92 21.36
N LEU A 284 -44.54 -20.12 20.66
CA LEU A 284 -45.76 -20.66 21.25
C LEU A 284 -45.77 -22.18 21.04
N ASP A 285 -45.76 -22.92 22.15
CA ASP A 285 -46.04 -24.37 22.22
C ASP A 285 -47.49 -24.70 21.87
#